data_AF-F0RRE0-F1
#
_entry.id   AF-F0RRE0-F1
#
_cell.length_a   1.000
_cell.length_b   1.000
_cell.length_c   1.000
_cell.angle_alpha   90.00
_cell.angle_beta   90.00
_cell.angle_gamma   90.00
#
_symmetry.space_group_name_H-M   'P 1'
#
loop_
_entity.id
_entity.type
_entity.pdbx_description
1 polymer ?
#
loop_
_entity_poly.entity_id
_entity_poly.type
_entity_poly.pdbx_seq_one_letter_code
_entity_poly.pdbx_strand_id
1 'polypeptide(L)'
;MDWIPTILELCESEYGKGLVRIVGSICDYSLQKKPYTDPIQKQLGMNSIDLENCFEFSLSPPVRFLEWLIQNPLLMKWPNGKKYSEQTEYKRRKLFNNDSTTIAEALELLRNNQVRNPNRDWWVFEGFTEVDCLIETENIVLAIEGKRTEEGPSQSVDWYPQRNQLVRNLEALKQYVKDKEYALILIDEEGKYKLEETMFTASLPHLSLEERVELRRHYLGNITWKQVCIATGINYSELPNTIDDIVR
;
A
#
# COMPACT_ATOMS: atom_id res chain seq x y z
N MET A 1 -10.91 22.51 -10.43
CA MET A 1 -10.39 22.80 -9.07
C MET A 1 -9.25 21.83 -8.84
N ASP A 2 -8.04 22.34 -8.62
CA ASP A 2 -6.88 21.49 -8.32
C ASP A 2 -6.83 21.25 -6.82
N TRP A 3 -7.51 20.18 -6.38
CA TRP A 3 -7.69 19.86 -4.96
C TRP A 3 -6.47 19.19 -4.34
N ILE A 4 -5.52 18.72 -5.14
CA ILE A 4 -4.31 18.02 -4.67
C ILE A 4 -3.40 18.99 -3.89
N PRO A 5 -3.02 20.18 -4.40
CA PRO A 5 -2.29 21.17 -3.61
C PRO A 5 -2.98 21.50 -2.28
N THR A 6 -4.30 21.64 -2.30
CA THR A 6 -5.09 21.95 -1.10
C THR A 6 -5.01 20.84 -0.04
N ILE A 7 -5.03 19.56 -0.43
CA ILE A 7 -4.82 18.46 0.51
C ILE A 7 -3.38 18.44 1.04
N LEU A 8 -2.39 18.70 0.19
CA LEU A 8 -0.98 18.74 0.59
C LEU A 8 -0.70 19.88 1.59
N GLU A 9 -1.38 21.02 1.45
CA GLU A 9 -1.29 22.16 2.39
C GLU A 9 -1.81 21.85 3.79
N LEU A 10 -2.70 20.84 3.94
CA LEU A 10 -3.17 20.39 5.26
C LEU A 10 -2.08 19.61 6.02
N CYS A 11 -1.07 19.10 5.32
CA CYS A 11 -0.01 18.31 5.93
C CYS A 11 1.08 19.21 6.54
N GLU A 12 1.50 18.91 7.77
CA GLU A 12 2.51 19.73 8.46
C GLU A 12 3.95 19.49 7.96
N SER A 13 4.18 18.41 7.21
CA SER A 13 5.51 18.01 6.72
C SER A 13 6.15 19.06 5.80
N GLU A 14 7.39 19.44 6.10
CA GLU A 14 8.20 20.34 5.25
C GLU A 14 8.39 19.79 3.83
N TYR A 15 8.53 18.47 3.70
CA TYR A 15 8.60 17.83 2.39
C TYR A 15 7.28 18.01 1.62
N GLY A 16 6.13 17.82 2.29
CA GLY A 16 4.81 18.05 1.72
C GLY A 16 4.61 19.49 1.22
N LYS A 17 5.07 20.49 1.98
CA LYS A 17 5.06 21.91 1.55
C LYS A 17 5.88 22.16 0.29
N GLY A 18 6.97 21.40 0.09
CA GLY A 18 7.74 21.41 -1.14
C GLY A 18 6.94 20.87 -2.34
N LEU A 19 6.19 19.78 -2.14
CA LEU A 19 5.39 19.13 -3.18
C LEU A 19 4.28 20.02 -3.75
N VAL A 20 3.65 20.86 -2.91
CA VAL A 20 2.59 21.81 -3.33
C VAL A 20 3.01 22.62 -4.55
N ARG A 21 4.28 23.00 -4.66
CA ARG A 21 4.81 23.86 -5.72
C ARG A 21 5.07 23.14 -7.04
N ILE A 22 5.07 21.81 -7.03
CA ILE A 22 5.49 20.98 -8.17
C ILE A 22 4.44 19.97 -8.60
N VAL A 23 3.22 19.96 -8.03
CA VAL A 23 2.20 18.93 -8.30
C VAL A 23 2.03 18.64 -9.79
N GLY A 24 1.89 19.66 -10.65
CA GLY A 24 1.63 19.46 -12.09
C GLY A 24 0.23 18.91 -12.36
N SER A 25 -0.05 18.51 -13.60
CA SER A 25 -1.39 18.02 -13.99
C SER A 25 -1.56 16.53 -13.65
N ILE A 26 -2.78 16.12 -13.27
CA ILE A 26 -3.13 14.69 -13.12
C ILE A 26 -2.91 13.99 -14.47
N CYS A 27 -2.25 12.84 -14.47
CA CYS A 27 -2.05 12.06 -15.69
C CYS A 27 -3.39 11.49 -16.21
N ASP A 28 -3.59 11.52 -17.53
CA ASP A 28 -4.84 11.10 -18.17
C ASP A 28 -5.30 9.69 -17.79
N TYR A 29 -4.38 8.74 -17.63
CA TYR A 29 -4.73 7.37 -17.28
C TYR A 29 -5.30 7.23 -15.86
N SER A 30 -5.00 8.16 -14.95
CA SER A 30 -5.60 8.21 -13.62
C SER A 30 -7.09 8.59 -13.68
N LEU A 31 -7.52 9.22 -14.79
CA LEU A 31 -8.88 9.65 -15.05
C LEU A 31 -9.67 8.66 -15.94
N GLN A 32 -9.00 7.64 -16.47
CA GLN A 32 -9.66 6.62 -17.29
C GLN A 32 -10.60 5.75 -16.45
N LYS A 33 -11.69 5.28 -17.07
CA LYS A 33 -12.59 4.31 -16.46
C LYS A 33 -11.83 3.03 -16.14
N LYS A 34 -12.00 2.52 -14.92
CA LYS A 34 -11.44 1.22 -14.54
C LYS A 34 -12.58 0.24 -14.26
N PRO A 35 -12.45 -1.02 -14.73
CA PRO A 35 -13.37 -2.07 -14.34
C PRO A 35 -13.15 -2.37 -12.86
N TYR A 36 -14.19 -2.16 -12.06
CA TYR A 36 -14.26 -2.49 -10.66
C TYR A 36 -15.10 -3.75 -10.48
N THR A 37 -14.71 -4.60 -9.54
CA THR A 37 -15.42 -5.83 -9.26
C THR A 37 -15.48 -6.08 -7.76
N ASP A 38 -16.68 -6.10 -7.21
CA ASP A 38 -16.92 -6.42 -5.80
C ASP A 38 -17.58 -7.81 -5.64
N PRO A 39 -17.27 -8.58 -4.57
CA PRO A 39 -17.93 -9.85 -4.29
C PRO A 39 -19.47 -9.79 -4.25
N ILE A 40 -20.05 -8.70 -3.75
CA ILE A 40 -21.50 -8.45 -3.73
C ILE A 40 -22.02 -8.29 -5.16
N GLN A 41 -21.32 -7.55 -6.02
CA GLN A 41 -21.69 -7.41 -7.44
C GLN A 41 -21.69 -8.76 -8.16
N LYS A 42 -20.67 -9.60 -7.90
CA LYS A 42 -20.63 -10.97 -8.44
C LYS A 42 -21.80 -11.82 -7.96
N GLN A 43 -22.19 -11.69 -6.69
CA GLN A 43 -23.38 -12.37 -6.15
C GLN A 43 -24.67 -11.90 -6.81
N LEU A 44 -24.73 -10.65 -7.25
CA LEU A 44 -25.84 -10.06 -8.00
C LEU A 44 -25.78 -10.33 -9.51
N GLY A 45 -24.82 -11.13 -9.99
CA GLY A 45 -24.68 -11.48 -11.42
C GLY A 45 -24.05 -10.38 -12.28
N MET A 46 -23.51 -9.32 -11.68
CA MET A 46 -22.72 -8.30 -12.36
C MET A 46 -21.25 -8.72 -12.39
N ASN A 47 -20.66 -8.75 -13.59
CA ASN A 47 -19.25 -9.15 -13.75
C ASN A 47 -18.27 -8.03 -13.35
N SER A 48 -18.62 -6.79 -13.66
CA SER A 48 -17.87 -5.57 -13.29
C SER A 48 -18.73 -4.33 -13.56
N ILE A 49 -18.39 -3.23 -12.90
CA ILE A 49 -18.86 -1.88 -13.28
C ILE A 49 -17.66 -1.02 -13.66
N ASP A 50 -17.81 -0.15 -14.64
CA ASP A 50 -16.77 0.81 -15.00
C ASP A 50 -16.89 2.04 -14.10
N LEU A 51 -15.94 2.21 -13.20
CA LEU A 51 -15.87 3.38 -12.34
C LEU A 51 -15.01 4.46 -13.02
N GLU A 52 -15.61 5.63 -13.22
CA GLU A 52 -14.87 6.86 -13.48
C GLU A 52 -14.16 7.31 -12.19
N ASN A 53 -12.96 7.89 -12.32
CA ASN A 53 -12.19 8.40 -11.17
C ASN A 53 -11.93 7.34 -10.08
N CYS A 54 -11.70 6.09 -10.48
CA CYS A 54 -11.32 5.02 -9.57
C CYS A 54 -9.80 5.10 -9.29
N PHE A 55 -9.46 5.64 -8.13
CA PHE A 55 -8.08 5.85 -7.71
C PHE A 55 -7.50 4.68 -6.89
N GLU A 56 -8.30 3.67 -6.53
CA GLU A 56 -7.79 2.44 -5.93
C GLU A 56 -6.70 1.83 -6.83
N PHE A 57 -5.62 1.38 -6.19
CA PHE A 57 -4.47 0.87 -6.93
C PHE A 57 -3.72 -0.21 -6.16
N SER A 58 -3.31 -1.25 -6.90
CA SER A 58 -2.55 -2.37 -6.39
C SER A 58 -1.06 -2.16 -6.63
N LEU A 59 -0.28 -1.99 -5.56
CA LEU A 59 1.17 -1.86 -5.62
C LEU A 59 1.83 -3.23 -5.36
N SER A 60 2.82 -3.57 -6.19
CA SER A 60 3.57 -4.81 -6.04
C SER A 60 4.41 -4.81 -4.76
N PRO A 61 4.61 -5.99 -4.12
CA PRO A 61 5.46 -6.08 -2.94
C PRO A 61 6.90 -5.66 -3.24
N PRO A 62 7.59 -5.00 -2.30
CA PRO A 62 8.99 -4.61 -2.47
C PRO A 62 9.91 -5.83 -2.66
N VAL A 63 10.63 -5.85 -3.78
CA VAL A 63 11.53 -6.95 -4.18
C VAL A 63 12.61 -7.18 -3.14
N ARG A 64 13.21 -6.11 -2.60
CA ARG A 64 14.25 -6.21 -1.57
C ARG A 64 13.72 -6.82 -0.27
N PHE A 65 12.46 -6.54 0.09
CA PHE A 65 11.85 -7.14 1.26
C PHE A 65 11.54 -8.63 1.03
N LEU A 66 11.03 -9.00 -0.14
CA LEU A 66 10.84 -10.41 -0.51
C LEU A 66 12.16 -11.20 -0.50
N GLU A 67 13.23 -10.62 -1.05
CA GLU A 67 14.57 -11.21 -0.99
C GLU A 67 15.00 -11.44 0.45
N TRP A 68 14.81 -10.45 1.32
CA TRP A 68 15.13 -10.58 2.74
C TRP A 68 14.32 -11.68 3.43
N LEU A 69 13.01 -11.79 3.16
CA LEU A 69 12.18 -12.85 3.72
C LEU A 69 12.68 -14.24 3.29
N ILE A 70 13.03 -14.41 2.02
CA ILE A 70 13.58 -15.66 1.49
C ILE A 70 14.92 -16.02 2.16
N GLN A 71 15.76 -15.03 2.43
CA GLN A 71 17.06 -15.20 3.10
C GLN A 71 16.95 -15.39 4.62
N ASN A 72 15.84 -14.97 5.23
CA ASN A 72 15.64 -14.99 6.68
C ASN A 72 14.37 -15.76 7.08
N PRO A 73 14.23 -17.03 6.67
CA PRO A 73 12.98 -17.77 6.84
C PRO A 73 12.59 -18.01 8.30
N LEU A 74 13.57 -18.04 9.21
CA LEU A 74 13.35 -18.21 10.64
C LEU A 74 12.73 -16.98 11.33
N LEU A 75 12.74 -15.82 10.66
CA LEU A 75 12.10 -14.60 11.15
C LEU A 75 10.65 -14.45 10.68
N MET A 76 10.18 -15.36 9.83
CA MET A 76 8.78 -15.43 9.41
C MET A 76 7.95 -16.34 10.31
N LYS A 77 6.63 -16.18 10.28
CA LYS A 77 5.68 -17.13 10.86
C LYS A 77 4.91 -17.86 9.77
N TRP A 78 4.45 -19.06 10.09
CA TRP A 78 3.45 -19.74 9.26
C TRP A 78 2.06 -19.14 9.54
N PRO A 79 1.31 -18.68 8.53
CA PRO A 79 0.02 -18.07 8.75
C PRO A 79 -1.06 -19.10 9.12
N ASN A 80 -1.94 -18.72 10.05
CA ASN A 80 -3.05 -19.56 10.49
C ASN A 80 -4.16 -19.60 9.43
N GLY A 81 -4.74 -20.78 9.20
CA GLY A 81 -5.94 -20.93 8.38
C GLY A 81 -5.75 -20.78 6.87
N LYS A 82 -4.54 -20.49 6.38
CA LYS A 82 -4.25 -20.45 4.94
C LYS A 82 -4.01 -21.86 4.39
N LYS A 83 -4.66 -22.15 3.26
CA LYS A 83 -4.49 -23.39 2.50
C LYS A 83 -3.69 -23.12 1.24
N TYR A 84 -2.73 -23.99 0.96
CA TYR A 84 -1.91 -23.94 -0.25
C TYR A 84 -2.02 -25.28 -0.98
N SER A 85 -1.58 -25.33 -2.25
CA SER A 85 -1.39 -26.61 -2.91
C SER A 85 -0.30 -27.41 -2.18
N GLU A 86 -0.34 -28.75 -2.27
CA GLU A 86 0.66 -29.62 -1.64
C GLU A 86 2.09 -29.25 -2.08
N GLN A 87 2.28 -28.92 -3.35
CA GLN A 87 3.57 -28.52 -3.90
C GLN A 87 4.07 -27.19 -3.31
N THR A 88 3.20 -26.17 -3.22
CA THR A 88 3.54 -24.88 -2.61
C THR A 88 3.88 -25.05 -1.13
N GLU A 89 3.08 -25.83 -0.40
CA GLU A 89 3.31 -26.11 1.01
C GLU A 89 4.63 -26.84 1.23
N TYR A 90 4.92 -27.87 0.44
CA TYR A 90 6.17 -28.61 0.49
C TYR A 90 7.39 -27.69 0.30
N LYS A 91 7.40 -26.85 -0.75
CA LYS A 91 8.48 -25.90 -1.01
C LYS A 91 8.66 -24.90 0.12
N ARG A 92 7.55 -24.31 0.61
CA ARG A 92 7.61 -23.36 1.73
C ARG A 92 8.14 -24.02 3.01
N ARG A 93 7.76 -25.26 3.31
CA ARG A 93 8.30 -26.01 4.45
C ARG A 93 9.81 -26.25 4.32
N LYS A 94 10.32 -26.61 3.13
CA LYS A 94 11.76 -26.72 2.90
C LYS A 94 12.48 -25.39 3.16
N LEU A 95 11.94 -24.29 2.63
CA LEU A 95 12.49 -22.95 2.86
C LEU A 95 12.49 -22.58 4.35
N PHE A 96 11.40 -22.85 5.08
CA PHE A 96 11.32 -22.64 6.54
C PHE A 96 12.31 -23.49 7.34
N ASN A 97 12.69 -24.65 6.82
CA ASN A 97 13.76 -25.50 7.38
C ASN A 97 15.17 -25.07 6.91
N ASN A 98 15.32 -23.88 6.34
CA ASN A 98 16.57 -23.30 5.88
C ASN A 98 17.31 -24.16 4.82
N ASP A 99 16.55 -24.86 3.96
CA ASP A 99 17.09 -25.66 2.85
C ASP A 99 17.74 -24.76 1.80
N SER A 100 19.07 -24.81 1.69
CA SER A 100 19.86 -23.91 0.84
C SER A 100 19.51 -23.99 -0.65
N THR A 101 19.18 -25.19 -1.15
CA THR A 101 18.76 -25.38 -2.55
C THR A 101 17.43 -24.69 -2.83
N THR A 102 16.45 -24.83 -1.92
CA THR A 102 15.14 -24.18 -2.06
C THR A 102 15.26 -22.66 -1.93
N ILE A 103 16.12 -22.15 -1.05
CA ILE A 103 16.41 -20.71 -0.93
C ILE A 103 17.02 -20.18 -2.23
N ALA A 104 18.03 -20.87 -2.78
CA ALA A 104 18.67 -20.46 -4.03
C ALA A 104 17.66 -20.42 -5.20
N GLU A 105 16.79 -21.42 -5.31
CA GLU A 105 15.71 -21.46 -6.29
C GLU A 105 14.73 -20.30 -6.11
N ALA A 106 14.30 -20.00 -4.88
CA ALA A 106 13.41 -18.88 -4.59
C ALA A 106 14.02 -17.53 -5.01
N LEU A 107 15.32 -17.33 -4.72
CA LEU A 107 16.04 -16.12 -5.12
C LEU A 107 16.20 -16.01 -6.64
N GLU A 108 16.47 -17.12 -7.32
CA GLU A 108 16.52 -17.15 -8.78
C GLU A 108 15.16 -16.81 -9.39
N LEU A 109 14.08 -17.39 -8.84
CA LEU A 109 12.71 -17.09 -9.28
C LEU A 109 12.35 -15.62 -9.05
N LEU A 110 12.72 -15.03 -7.91
CA LEU A 110 12.50 -13.61 -7.62
C LEU A 110 13.26 -12.70 -8.61
N ARG A 111 14.49 -13.04 -8.97
CA ARG A 111 15.29 -12.24 -9.92
C ARG A 111 14.75 -12.31 -11.35
N ASN A 112 14.29 -13.49 -11.76
CA ASN A 112 13.87 -13.75 -13.13
C ASN A 112 12.38 -13.45 -13.38
N ASN A 113 11.58 -13.32 -12.33
CA ASN A 113 10.15 -13.05 -12.45
C ASN A 113 9.77 -11.77 -11.72
N GLN A 114 9.03 -10.90 -12.41
CA GLN A 114 8.16 -9.97 -11.68
C GLN A 114 7.13 -10.79 -10.91
N VAL A 115 6.77 -10.37 -9.69
CA VAL A 115 5.68 -11.01 -8.94
C VAL A 115 4.40 -10.88 -9.76
N ARG A 116 3.93 -12.00 -10.32
CA ARG A 116 2.74 -12.01 -11.18
C ARG A 116 1.52 -12.43 -10.40
N ASN A 117 1.66 -13.36 -9.48
CA ASN A 117 0.55 -13.82 -8.66
C ASN A 117 1.04 -14.29 -7.28
N PRO A 118 0.87 -13.48 -6.22
CA PRO A 118 1.36 -13.82 -4.88
C PRO A 118 0.71 -15.09 -4.28
N ASN A 119 -0.44 -15.51 -4.83
CA ASN A 119 -1.14 -16.73 -4.40
C ASN A 119 -0.65 -17.99 -5.12
N ARG A 120 0.05 -17.87 -6.25
CA ARG A 120 0.58 -19.01 -7.01
C ARG A 120 2.10 -19.14 -6.91
N ASP A 121 2.79 -18.02 -6.79
CA ASP A 121 4.23 -17.97 -6.68
C ASP A 121 4.63 -18.39 -5.26
N TRP A 122 5.08 -19.64 -5.10
CA TRP A 122 5.32 -20.25 -3.78
C TRP A 122 6.37 -19.50 -2.93
N TRP A 123 7.26 -18.77 -3.58
CA TRP A 123 8.35 -17.98 -3.01
C TRP A 123 7.90 -16.56 -2.62
N VAL A 124 6.65 -16.18 -2.87
CA VAL A 124 6.10 -14.86 -2.49
C VAL A 124 5.46 -14.96 -1.12
N PHE A 125 5.99 -14.17 -0.18
CA PHE A 125 5.58 -14.11 1.23
C PHE A 125 4.97 -12.75 1.63
N GLU A 126 4.85 -11.83 0.68
CA GLU A 126 4.07 -10.59 0.83
C GLU A 126 3.22 -10.40 -0.43
N GLY A 127 1.92 -10.14 -0.24
CA GLY A 127 0.99 -9.88 -1.33
C GLY A 127 1.13 -8.46 -1.88
N PHE A 128 0.38 -8.17 -2.93
CA PHE A 128 0.16 -6.78 -3.33
C PHE A 128 -0.48 -6.01 -2.17
N THR A 129 -0.14 -4.73 -2.07
CA THR A 129 -0.84 -3.82 -1.18
C THR A 129 -1.83 -3.00 -1.99
N GLU A 130 -3.07 -2.95 -1.52
CA GLU A 130 -4.10 -2.11 -2.10
C GLU A 130 -4.06 -0.79 -1.36
N VAL A 131 -3.77 0.30 -2.08
CA VAL A 131 -3.92 1.66 -1.56
C VAL A 131 -5.30 2.17 -1.95
N ASP A 132 -5.97 2.82 -0.99
CA ASP A 132 -7.34 3.32 -1.19
C ASP A 132 -7.41 4.38 -2.30
N CYS A 133 -6.34 5.17 -2.46
CA CYS A 133 -6.25 6.14 -3.54
C CYS A 133 -4.78 6.39 -3.94
N LEU A 134 -4.47 6.24 -5.22
CA LEU A 134 -3.20 6.59 -5.84
C LEU A 134 -3.45 7.63 -6.93
N ILE A 135 -2.88 8.81 -6.75
CA ILE A 135 -2.97 9.91 -7.70
C ILE A 135 -1.60 10.12 -8.30
N GLU A 136 -1.51 9.91 -9.61
CA GLU A 136 -0.30 10.22 -10.35
C GLU A 136 -0.50 11.46 -11.20
N THR A 137 0.40 12.41 -11.01
CA THR A 137 0.51 13.64 -11.80
C THR A 137 1.78 13.58 -12.65
N GLU A 138 2.04 14.63 -13.44
CA GLU A 138 3.28 14.76 -14.21
C GLU A 138 4.54 14.64 -13.34
N ASN A 139 4.50 15.13 -12.10
CA ASN A 139 5.70 15.29 -11.28
C ASN A 139 5.68 14.48 -9.98
N ILE A 140 4.49 14.12 -9.48
CA ILE A 140 4.34 13.44 -8.18
C ILE A 140 3.47 12.19 -8.28
N VAL A 141 3.70 11.25 -7.36
CA VAL A 141 2.78 10.15 -7.06
C VAL A 141 2.35 10.25 -5.60
N LEU A 142 1.08 10.54 -5.37
CA LEU A 142 0.50 10.67 -4.04
C LEU A 142 -0.37 9.45 -3.73
N ALA A 143 0.05 8.66 -2.74
CA ALA A 143 -0.79 7.64 -2.15
C ALA A 143 -1.55 8.21 -0.94
N ILE A 144 -2.80 7.79 -0.81
CA ILE A 144 -3.68 8.14 0.30
C ILE A 144 -4.25 6.83 0.84
N GLU A 145 -4.05 6.61 2.13
CA GLU A 145 -4.75 5.57 2.87
C GLU A 145 -5.90 6.22 3.63
N GLY A 146 -7.11 5.70 3.47
CA GLY A 146 -8.31 6.10 4.19
C GLY A 146 -8.62 5.13 5.31
N LYS A 147 -8.89 5.64 6.51
CA LYS A 147 -9.45 4.87 7.63
C LYS A 147 -10.62 5.64 8.18
N ARG A 148 -11.81 5.04 8.17
CA ARG A 148 -13.02 5.75 8.61
C ARG A 148 -13.72 5.02 9.74
N THR A 149 -13.86 3.71 9.60
CA THR A 149 -14.57 2.87 10.57
C THR A 149 -13.62 1.99 11.37
N GLU A 150 -12.41 1.81 10.87
CA GLU A 150 -11.35 1.00 11.44
C GLU A 150 -10.54 1.80 12.48
N GLU A 151 -10.04 1.12 13.52
CA GLU A 151 -9.21 1.73 14.58
C GLU A 151 -7.82 2.20 14.08
N GLY A 152 -7.52 2.03 12.79
CA GLY A 152 -6.31 2.51 12.13
C GLY A 152 -5.70 1.49 11.17
N PRO A 153 -4.52 1.79 10.62
CA PRO A 153 -3.78 0.88 9.75
C PRO A 153 -3.40 -0.43 10.45
N SER A 154 -3.39 -1.54 9.69
CA SER A 154 -2.95 -2.83 10.21
C SER A 154 -1.49 -2.77 10.66
N GLN A 155 -1.21 -3.38 11.82
CA GLN A 155 0.12 -3.42 12.41
C GLN A 155 0.96 -4.59 11.93
N SER A 156 0.39 -5.52 11.16
CA SER A 156 1.08 -6.76 10.78
C SER A 156 0.61 -7.32 9.45
N VAL A 157 1.47 -8.15 8.83
CA VAL A 157 1.07 -9.05 7.74
C VAL A 157 1.21 -10.52 8.16
N ASP A 158 0.54 -11.38 7.40
CA ASP A 158 0.41 -12.81 7.72
C ASP A 158 1.73 -13.55 7.91
N TRP A 159 2.72 -13.28 7.07
CA TRP A 159 4.02 -13.96 7.13
C TRP A 159 5.03 -13.24 8.02
N TYR A 160 4.95 -11.91 8.12
CA TYR A 160 5.86 -11.09 8.93
C TYR A 160 5.08 -10.18 9.89
N PRO A 161 4.96 -10.55 11.17
CA PRO A 161 4.10 -9.85 12.14
C PRO A 161 4.48 -8.39 12.42
N GLN A 162 5.71 -8.02 12.08
CA GLN A 162 6.27 -6.70 12.37
C GLN A 162 6.09 -5.70 11.22
N ARG A 163 5.39 -6.12 10.15
CA ARG A 163 5.15 -5.33 8.94
C ARG A 163 3.93 -4.41 9.10
N ASN A 164 4.17 -3.15 9.45
CA ASN A 164 3.12 -2.13 9.51
C ASN A 164 2.61 -1.76 8.10
N GLN A 165 1.30 -1.58 7.95
CA GLN A 165 0.66 -1.30 6.67
C GLN A 165 1.14 -0.01 6.00
N LEU A 166 1.25 1.10 6.74
CA LEU A 166 1.71 2.36 6.14
C LEU A 166 3.16 2.28 5.70
N VAL A 167 4.01 1.62 6.49
CA VAL A 167 5.42 1.42 6.13
C VAL A 167 5.54 0.54 4.89
N ARG A 168 4.74 -0.53 4.80
CA ARG A 168 4.65 -1.38 3.61
C ARG A 168 4.20 -0.59 2.38
N ASN A 169 3.14 0.21 2.51
CA ASN A 169 2.62 1.04 1.42
C ASN A 169 3.67 2.03 0.93
N LEU A 170 4.38 2.68 1.85
CA LEU A 170 5.42 3.65 1.53
C LEU A 170 6.60 3.01 0.79
N GLU A 171 7.04 1.83 1.22
CA GLU A 171 8.10 1.09 0.53
C GLU A 171 7.66 0.61 -0.86
N ALA A 172 6.44 0.07 -0.96
CA ALA A 172 5.87 -0.35 -2.24
C ALA A 172 5.72 0.83 -3.21
N LEU A 173 5.32 1.98 -2.69
CA LEU A 173 5.24 3.23 -3.43
C LEU A 173 6.63 3.65 -3.94
N LYS A 174 7.66 3.67 -3.09
CA LYS A 174 9.05 3.95 -3.50
C LYS A 174 9.54 3.06 -4.64
N GLN A 175 9.14 1.78 -4.66
CA GLN A 175 9.49 0.86 -5.74
C GLN A 175 8.71 1.14 -7.03
N TYR A 176 7.44 1.51 -6.89
CA TYR A 176 6.57 1.82 -8.03
C TYR A 176 7.00 3.10 -8.74
N VAL A 177 7.33 4.14 -7.96
CA VAL A 177 7.75 5.43 -8.50
C VAL A 177 9.14 5.33 -9.10
N LYS A 178 9.27 5.83 -10.33
CA LYS A 178 10.53 5.86 -11.06
C LYS A 178 11.28 7.15 -10.74
N ASP A 179 10.96 8.19 -11.51
CA ASP A 179 11.69 9.46 -11.50
C ASP A 179 10.84 10.62 -10.93
N LYS A 180 9.71 10.29 -10.28
CA LYS A 180 8.77 11.25 -9.70
C LYS A 180 8.99 11.37 -8.20
N GLU A 181 8.69 12.55 -7.66
CA GLU A 181 8.53 12.70 -6.22
C GLU A 181 7.32 11.89 -5.75
N TYR A 182 7.31 11.48 -4.48
CA TYR A 182 6.24 10.62 -3.98
C TYR A 182 5.95 10.85 -2.52
N ALA A 183 4.71 10.60 -2.13
CA ALA A 183 4.28 10.79 -0.77
C ALA A 183 3.12 9.86 -0.40
N LEU A 184 3.01 9.61 0.91
CA LEU A 184 1.88 8.92 1.52
C LEU A 184 1.22 9.82 2.58
N ILE A 185 -0.10 9.93 2.53
CA ILE A 185 -0.93 10.57 3.56
C ILE A 185 -1.84 9.50 4.17
N LEU A 186 -2.03 9.53 5.49
CA LEU A 186 -3.17 8.86 6.12
C LEU A 186 -4.30 9.88 6.32
N ILE A 187 -5.50 9.53 5.91
CA ILE A 187 -6.72 10.25 6.26
C ILE A 187 -7.51 9.38 7.22
N ASP A 188 -7.65 9.83 8.47
CA ASP A 188 -8.44 9.16 9.50
C ASP A 188 -9.53 10.09 10.07
N GLU A 189 -10.29 9.64 11.06
CA GLU A 189 -11.32 10.48 11.71
C GLU A 189 -10.74 11.47 12.72
N GLU A 190 -9.65 11.09 13.40
CA GLU A 190 -9.15 11.86 14.56
C GLU A 190 -7.84 12.63 14.32
N GLY A 191 -7.06 12.28 13.31
CA GLY A 191 -5.74 12.86 13.01
C GLY A 191 -4.65 12.44 13.99
N LYS A 192 -4.88 11.37 14.77
CA LYS A 192 -4.06 11.04 15.96
C LYS A 192 -3.12 9.87 15.78
N TYR A 193 -3.22 9.13 14.68
CA TYR A 193 -2.33 8.00 14.45
C TYR A 193 -0.86 8.43 14.48
N LYS A 194 0.01 7.67 15.16
CA LYS A 194 1.44 7.99 15.25
C LYS A 194 2.24 6.88 14.61
N LEU A 195 2.88 7.19 13.49
CA LEU A 195 3.85 6.29 12.85
C LEU A 195 5.22 6.46 13.51
N GLU A 196 5.52 5.60 14.48
CA GLU A 196 6.74 5.66 15.28
C GLU A 196 7.98 5.10 14.55
N GLU A 197 9.17 5.55 14.94
CA GLU A 197 10.46 5.06 14.38
C GLU A 197 10.68 3.56 14.60
N THR A 198 10.17 3.05 15.72
CA THR A 198 10.16 1.63 16.06
C THR A 198 9.41 0.81 15.00
N MET A 199 8.31 1.35 14.44
CA MET A 199 7.54 0.68 13.39
C MET A 199 8.32 0.58 12.08
N PHE A 200 9.07 1.62 11.70
CA PHE A 200 9.97 1.56 10.54
C PHE A 200 11.09 0.55 10.74
N THR A 201 11.73 0.57 11.91
CA THR A 201 12.80 -0.37 12.24
C THR A 201 12.33 -1.83 12.22
N ALA A 202 11.14 -2.10 12.75
CA ALA A 202 10.55 -3.42 12.77
C ALA A 202 10.03 -3.86 11.39
N SER A 203 9.50 -2.94 10.58
CA SER A 203 8.92 -3.26 9.27
C SER A 203 9.95 -3.39 8.14
N LEU A 204 11.14 -2.79 8.30
CA LEU A 204 12.16 -2.65 7.26
C LEU A 204 13.54 -3.17 7.71
N PRO A 205 13.63 -4.43 8.17
CA PRO A 205 14.89 -4.99 8.68
C PRO A 205 15.98 -5.11 7.60
N HIS A 206 15.60 -5.05 6.32
CA HIS A 206 16.48 -5.12 5.15
C HIS A 206 17.02 -3.76 4.68
N LEU A 207 16.55 -2.66 5.29
CA LEU A 207 17.01 -1.32 4.96
C LEU A 207 17.97 -0.78 6.03
N SER A 208 18.97 -0.02 5.58
CA SER A 208 19.86 0.70 6.48
C SER A 208 19.10 1.76 7.29
N LEU A 209 19.75 2.35 8.30
CA LEU A 209 19.18 3.46 9.05
C LEU A 209 18.91 4.66 8.14
N GLU A 210 19.86 5.00 7.28
CA GLU A 210 19.77 6.11 6.33
C GLU A 210 18.62 5.90 5.35
N GLU A 211 18.45 4.69 4.83
CA GLU A 211 17.35 4.35 3.92
C GLU A 211 15.99 4.46 4.59
N ARG A 212 15.89 4.06 5.88
CA ARG A 212 14.66 4.19 6.67
C ARG A 212 14.33 5.65 6.97
N VAL A 213 15.33 6.44 7.38
CA VAL A 213 15.20 7.87 7.62
C VAL A 213 14.73 8.57 6.35
N GLU A 214 15.32 8.25 5.19
CA GLU A 214 14.91 8.84 3.93
C GLU A 214 13.48 8.44 3.56
N LEU A 215 13.15 7.15 3.59
CA LEU A 215 11.79 6.66 3.28
C LEU A 215 10.75 7.36 4.15
N ARG A 216 11.01 7.51 5.45
CA ARG A 216 10.11 8.15 6.41
C ARG A 216 9.74 9.59 6.03
N ARG A 217 10.62 10.34 5.35
CA ARG A 217 10.35 11.74 4.96
C ARG A 217 9.19 11.87 3.97
N HIS A 218 8.91 10.81 3.22
CA HIS A 218 7.83 10.75 2.25
C HIS A 218 6.46 10.46 2.87
N TYR A 219 6.40 10.12 4.17
CA TYR A 219 5.14 10.09 4.90
C TYR A 219 4.82 11.51 5.42
N LEU A 220 3.72 12.08 4.94
CA LEU A 220 3.38 13.49 5.20
C LEU A 220 2.63 13.68 6.53
N GLY A 221 2.26 12.59 7.19
CA GLY A 221 1.50 12.58 8.44
C GLY A 221 0.05 12.18 8.21
N ASN A 222 -0.80 12.63 9.14
CA ASN A 222 -2.23 12.33 9.14
C ASN A 222 -3.03 13.62 9.11
N ILE A 223 -4.11 13.59 8.34
CA ILE A 223 -5.13 14.63 8.31
C ILE A 223 -6.49 13.98 8.52
N THR A 224 -7.50 14.76 8.88
CA THR A 224 -8.84 14.22 9.12
C THR A 224 -9.72 14.28 7.88
N TRP A 225 -10.66 13.34 7.76
CA TRP A 225 -11.75 13.42 6.77
C TRP A 225 -12.47 14.77 6.82
N LYS A 226 -12.70 15.32 8.02
CA LYS A 226 -13.30 16.64 8.20
C LYS A 226 -12.45 17.77 7.59
N GLN A 227 -11.14 17.77 7.81
CA GLN A 227 -10.24 18.76 7.20
C GLN A 227 -10.27 18.67 5.67
N VAL A 228 -10.21 17.46 5.12
CA VAL A 228 -10.26 17.21 3.68
C VAL A 228 -11.57 17.69 3.08
N CYS A 229 -12.71 17.37 3.69
CA CYS A 229 -14.03 17.85 3.27
C CYS A 229 -14.12 19.38 3.26
N ILE A 230 -13.70 20.05 4.33
CA ILE A 230 -13.70 21.52 4.41
C ILE A 230 -12.83 22.11 3.30
N ALA A 231 -11.63 21.58 3.10
CA ALA A 231 -10.67 22.12 2.16
C ALA A 231 -11.09 21.90 0.69
N THR A 232 -11.82 20.81 0.41
CA THR A 232 -12.32 20.48 -0.93
C THR A 232 -13.75 20.96 -1.21
N GLY A 233 -14.44 21.53 -0.21
CA GLY A 233 -15.83 21.97 -0.33
C GLY A 233 -16.85 20.83 -0.34
N ILE A 234 -16.46 19.61 0.04
CA ILE A 234 -17.36 18.45 0.18
C ILE A 234 -18.07 18.52 1.52
N ASN A 235 -19.38 18.25 1.55
CA ASN A 235 -20.12 18.19 2.80
C ASN A 235 -19.80 16.90 3.57
N TYR A 236 -19.10 17.01 4.70
CA TYR A 236 -18.74 15.88 5.54
C TYR A 236 -19.95 15.06 6.02
N SER A 237 -21.11 15.69 6.29
CA SER A 237 -22.30 14.97 6.74
C SER A 237 -22.96 14.11 5.66
N GLU A 238 -22.58 14.32 4.40
CA GLU A 238 -23.09 13.57 3.24
C GLU A 238 -22.16 12.43 2.83
N LEU A 239 -21.02 12.23 3.52
CA LEU A 239 -20.12 11.13 3.21
C LEU A 239 -20.77 9.77 3.48
N PRO A 240 -20.73 8.82 2.52
CA PRO A 240 -21.32 7.51 2.67
C PRO A 240 -20.61 6.70 3.76
N ASN A 241 -21.37 6.09 4.68
CA ASN A 241 -20.81 5.20 5.70
C ASN A 241 -20.65 3.77 5.17
N THR A 242 -21.46 3.42 4.17
CA THR A 242 -21.50 2.12 3.51
C THR A 242 -21.66 2.29 2.00
N ILE A 243 -21.35 1.25 1.24
CA ILE A 243 -21.61 1.23 -0.21
C ILE A 243 -23.11 1.42 -0.50
N ASP A 244 -23.98 0.92 0.39
CA ASP A 244 -25.44 1.06 0.27
C ASP A 244 -25.92 2.51 0.33
N ASP A 245 -25.15 3.41 0.96
CA ASP A 245 -25.45 4.84 1.00
C ASP A 245 -25.21 5.53 -0.34
N ILE A 246 -24.40 4.93 -1.22
CA ILE A 246 -24.01 5.48 -2.53
C ILE A 246 -25.02 5.09 -3.63
N VAL A 247 -25.73 3.97 -3.45
CA VAL A 247 -26.61 3.38 -4.49
C VAL A 247 -28.06 3.89 -4.41
N ARG A 248 -28.34 4.93 -3.61
CA ARG A 248 -29.68 5.56 -3.51
C ARG A 248 -29.82 6.75 -4.46
#